data_AF-A0A1Z8ZXU0-F1
#
_entry.id   AF-A0A1Z8ZXU0-F1
#
_cell.length_a   1.000
_cell.length_b   1.000
_cell.length_c   1.000
_cell.angle_alpha   90.00
_cell.angle_beta   90.00
_cell.angle_gamma   90.00
#
_symmetry.space_group_name_H-M   'P 1'
#
loop_
_entity.id
_entity.type
_entity.pdbx_description
1 polymer ?
#
loop_
_entity_poly.entity_id
_entity_poly.type
_entity_poly.pdbx_seq_one_letter_code
_entity_poly.pdbx_strand_id
1 'polypeptide(L)'
;MTMKLFAILLLVITFVCVPTLQSTTFAQKGIQGGAQKQAGGKGMKGGKGAGRKGRGGEAKNGKESHAAHLPPGFQQLSKDEVKLLDSLCGRALEQIAGSQSQSKTSLLSIADYFGSMQRLKDKNVAAEGDVQPDPTISETDIGLYVLSRLDGEQRGQLGKLVTGQRAEIAEYEQLREKVLTMLQSLLVENPSKRIFERSLADAAKATGEKEISIAIAQARVFAEISKSLKQEQKQFLLLVRSSPAAVSTNNESIAEVRAALAKYDTRDQEAIAILAYKAACYCTGTAAQNAASSTGRSNGLFGGKSDAGKGGQMTGTFLNTLNRTQQHQLYQLLGSQVRTRQAKMSRCTQVIFALDAIKTGEPVVERRLQQAGGQFAETEIQTAIVETRAIQIIKDSLTATQIGFIQQNLVDAEK
;
A
#
# COMPACT_ATOMS: atom_id res chain seq x y z
N MET A 1 -21.25 -5.85 57.79
CA MET A 1 -19.78 -5.85 57.65
C MET A 1 -19.49 -5.91 56.15
N THR A 2 -19.50 -4.73 55.54
CA THR A 2 -19.67 -4.50 54.10
C THR A 2 -18.64 -3.44 53.72
N MET A 3 -17.50 -3.87 53.19
CA MET A 3 -16.52 -2.99 52.54
C MET A 3 -15.89 -3.77 51.39
N LYS A 4 -16.39 -3.52 50.17
CA LYS A 4 -15.72 -3.74 48.88
C LYS A 4 -16.70 -3.30 47.80
N LEU A 5 -16.69 -2.01 47.44
CA LEU A 5 -17.22 -1.45 46.19
C LEU A 5 -17.23 0.07 46.35
N PHE A 6 -16.10 0.77 46.17
CA PHE A 6 -16.10 2.22 45.84
C PHE A 6 -14.77 2.76 45.30
N ALA A 7 -13.77 1.92 45.02
CA ALA A 7 -12.49 2.36 44.43
C ALA A 7 -12.39 2.20 42.89
N ILE A 8 -13.48 1.82 42.21
CA ILE A 8 -13.47 1.55 40.74
C ILE A 8 -14.03 2.74 39.91
N LEU A 9 -14.54 3.81 40.55
CA LEU A 9 -15.24 4.89 39.84
C LEU A 9 -14.40 6.15 39.54
N LEU A 10 -13.06 6.09 39.62
CA LEU A 10 -12.20 7.29 39.46
C LEU A 10 -11.02 7.14 38.48
N LEU A 11 -11.08 6.16 37.58
CA LEU A 11 -10.02 5.95 36.56
C LEU A 11 -10.59 5.73 35.14
N VAL A 12 -11.68 6.44 34.82
CA VAL A 12 -12.35 6.39 33.50
C VAL A 12 -12.39 7.76 32.78
N ILE A 13 -11.81 8.82 33.36
CA ILE A 13 -11.79 10.14 32.73
C ILE A 13 -10.38 10.72 32.79
N THR A 14 -9.56 10.41 31.79
CA THR A 14 -8.49 11.28 31.27
C THR A 14 -7.90 10.64 29.99
N PHE A 15 -7.82 11.44 28.92
CA PHE A 15 -7.33 11.12 27.56
C PHE A 15 -8.31 10.50 26.54
N VAL A 16 -9.52 11.06 26.48
CA VAL A 16 -10.09 11.49 25.19
C VAL A 16 -9.58 12.91 24.92
N CYS A 17 -8.51 13.04 24.13
CA CYS A 17 -8.09 14.28 23.46
C CYS A 17 -6.97 13.93 22.47
N VAL A 18 -7.35 13.40 21.31
CA VAL A 18 -6.49 13.48 20.11
C VAL A 18 -6.70 14.89 19.57
N PRO A 19 -5.67 15.76 19.50
CA PRO A 19 -5.81 16.99 18.75
C PRO A 19 -5.93 16.61 17.28
N THR A 20 -7.04 17.02 16.68
CA THR A 20 -7.21 17.19 15.24
C THR A 20 -6.05 18.05 14.73
N LEU A 21 -4.98 17.40 14.26
CA LEU A 21 -3.92 18.07 13.54
C LEU A 21 -4.50 18.55 12.21
N GLN A 22 -4.80 19.84 12.20
CA GLN A 22 -5.19 20.59 11.03
C GLN A 22 -4.12 20.45 9.95
N SER A 23 -4.64 20.26 8.74
CA SER A 23 -4.04 20.44 7.43
C SER A 23 -2.82 21.36 7.45
N THR A 24 -1.62 20.79 7.27
CA THR A 24 -0.49 21.54 6.71
C THR A 24 0.06 20.75 5.53
N THR A 25 -0.04 21.39 4.37
CA THR A 25 0.58 21.07 3.10
C THR A 25 2.08 20.80 3.32
N PHE A 26 2.53 19.56 3.10
CA PHE A 26 3.95 19.24 3.01
C PHE A 26 4.51 19.80 1.70
N ALA A 27 4.97 21.04 1.75
CA ALA A 27 5.83 21.61 0.73
C ALA A 27 7.25 21.03 0.90
N GLN A 28 7.65 20.18 -0.03
CA GLN A 28 9.04 19.80 -0.24
C GLN A 28 9.84 21.06 -0.61
N LYS A 29 10.65 21.58 0.32
CA LYS A 29 11.73 22.52 0.01
C LYS A 29 13.06 21.84 0.31
N GLY A 30 13.80 21.56 -0.76
CA GLY A 30 15.14 21.02 -0.71
C GLY A 30 16.10 21.99 -0.03
N ILE A 31 17.02 21.42 0.73
CA ILE A 31 18.19 22.08 1.30
C ILE A 31 19.23 22.19 0.18
N GLN A 32 19.60 23.42 -0.18
CA GLN A 32 20.91 23.73 -0.77
C GLN A 32 21.43 24.97 -0.04
N GLY A 33 22.57 24.81 0.64
CA GLY A 33 23.34 25.92 1.19
C GLY A 33 24.34 26.43 0.15
N GLY A 34 24.72 27.71 0.27
CA GLY A 34 26.00 28.20 -0.24
C GLY A 34 26.01 29.52 -1.01
N ALA A 35 26.19 30.61 -0.25
CA ALA A 35 26.93 31.83 -0.59
C ALA A 35 26.35 32.94 -1.52
N GLN A 36 26.33 34.13 -0.90
CA GLN A 36 26.79 35.46 -1.37
C GLN A 36 25.79 36.59 -1.67
N LYS A 37 25.95 37.62 -0.82
CA LYS A 37 25.90 39.08 -1.01
C LYS A 37 24.59 39.84 -0.80
N GLN A 38 24.70 40.71 0.21
CA GLN A 38 23.90 41.89 0.56
C GLN A 38 23.67 42.82 -0.65
N ALA A 39 22.48 43.43 -0.72
CA ALA A 39 22.24 44.82 -0.29
C ALA A 39 20.96 45.42 -0.92
N GLY A 40 20.16 46.10 -0.08
CA GLY A 40 19.50 47.36 -0.46
C GLY A 40 18.04 47.31 -0.96
N GLY A 41 17.18 48.11 -0.33
CA GLY A 41 16.17 48.87 -1.09
C GLY A 41 14.70 48.79 -0.63
N LYS A 42 14.35 49.71 0.28
CA LYS A 42 13.01 50.19 0.67
C LYS A 42 11.93 50.24 -0.44
N GLY A 43 10.67 50.01 -0.04
CA GLY A 43 9.47 50.52 -0.73
C GLY A 43 8.17 50.19 0.01
N MET A 44 7.58 51.19 0.68
CA MET A 44 6.38 51.11 1.52
C MET A 44 5.07 51.38 0.74
N LYS A 45 3.98 50.79 1.26
CA LYS A 45 2.57 51.24 1.33
C LYS A 45 1.66 51.17 0.10
N GLY A 46 0.47 50.61 0.35
CA GLY A 46 -0.78 50.94 -0.35
C GLY A 46 -1.86 49.87 -0.20
N GLY A 47 -2.70 49.95 0.83
CA GLY A 47 -3.87 49.08 0.99
C GLY A 47 -5.19 49.81 0.71
N LYS A 48 -6.17 49.10 0.14
CA LYS A 48 -7.63 49.07 0.45
C LYS A 48 -8.44 48.64 -0.79
N GLY A 49 -9.45 47.78 -0.58
CA GLY A 49 -10.66 47.80 -1.41
C GLY A 49 -11.21 46.46 -1.92
N ALA A 50 -12.04 45.83 -1.09
CA ALA A 50 -13.28 45.08 -1.40
C ALA A 50 -13.46 44.33 -2.75
N GLY A 51 -13.74 43.03 -2.63
CA GLY A 51 -14.95 42.43 -3.20
C GLY A 51 -14.98 42.07 -4.68
N ARG A 52 -14.62 40.81 -5.00
CA ARG A 52 -15.33 40.05 -6.04
C ARG A 52 -15.07 38.55 -5.89
N LYS A 53 -16.16 37.79 -5.64
CA LYS A 53 -16.26 36.36 -5.98
C LYS A 53 -15.94 36.23 -7.47
N GLY A 54 -14.84 35.56 -7.81
CA GLY A 54 -14.41 35.32 -9.18
C GLY A 54 -13.78 33.94 -9.28
N ARG A 55 -14.48 33.07 -10.03
CA ARG A 55 -14.05 31.82 -10.69
C ARG A 55 -12.63 31.33 -10.35
N GLY A 56 -12.56 30.17 -9.71
CA GLY A 56 -11.35 29.34 -9.77
C GLY A 56 -11.01 29.07 -11.23
N GLY A 57 -9.77 29.08 -11.67
CA GLY A 57 -8.51 29.07 -10.95
C GLY A 57 -7.57 28.36 -11.92
N GLU A 58 -7.09 29.10 -12.91
CA GLU A 58 -6.05 28.61 -13.81
C GLU A 58 -4.86 28.15 -12.97
N ALA A 59 -4.46 26.89 -13.16
CA ALA A 59 -3.29 26.34 -12.52
C ALA A 59 -2.07 27.16 -12.95
N LYS A 60 -1.37 27.76 -11.97
CA LYS A 60 -0.03 28.29 -12.19
C LYS A 60 0.85 27.13 -12.64
N ASN A 61 1.36 27.23 -13.86
CA ASN A 61 1.99 26.21 -14.69
C ASN A 61 0.96 25.47 -15.55
N GLY A 62 0.88 25.79 -16.85
CA GLY A 62 -0.04 25.26 -17.87
C GLY A 62 0.02 23.75 -18.13
N LYS A 63 0.03 22.93 -17.08
CA LYS A 63 -0.34 21.53 -17.11
C LYS A 63 -1.84 21.47 -16.84
N GLU A 64 -2.60 20.98 -17.80
CA GLU A 64 -4.02 20.70 -17.64
C GLU A 64 -4.26 19.86 -16.37
N SER A 65 -5.35 20.16 -15.65
CA SER A 65 -5.72 19.40 -14.45
C SER A 65 -5.84 17.92 -14.80
N HIS A 66 -5.30 17.04 -13.95
CA HIS A 66 -5.44 15.59 -14.09
C HIS A 66 -6.92 15.14 -14.12
N ALA A 67 -7.84 15.96 -13.62
CA ALA A 67 -9.27 15.71 -13.61
C ALA A 67 -10.05 16.49 -14.70
N ALA A 68 -9.37 17.18 -15.63
CA ALA A 68 -10.02 18.04 -16.62
C ALA A 68 -11.00 17.28 -17.54
N HIS A 69 -10.73 16.01 -17.79
CA HIS A 69 -11.57 15.12 -18.60
C HIS A 69 -12.78 14.53 -17.84
N LEU A 70 -12.89 14.79 -16.53
CA LEU A 70 -13.97 14.29 -15.69
C LEU A 70 -15.17 15.27 -15.65
N PRO A 71 -16.38 14.80 -15.30
CA PRO A 71 -17.54 15.67 -15.14
C PRO A 71 -17.31 16.77 -14.09
N PRO A 72 -18.03 17.91 -14.14
CA PRO A 72 -17.79 19.06 -13.26
C PRO A 72 -17.71 18.75 -11.76
N GLY A 73 -18.45 17.74 -11.27
CA GLY A 73 -18.41 17.31 -9.88
C GLY A 73 -17.10 16.64 -9.42
N PHE A 74 -16.22 16.28 -10.36
CA PHE A 74 -14.98 15.53 -10.11
C PHE A 74 -13.71 16.32 -10.52
N GLN A 75 -13.86 17.51 -11.10
CA GLN A 75 -12.73 18.30 -11.62
C GLN A 75 -11.77 18.85 -10.56
N GLN A 76 -12.20 18.86 -9.28
CA GLN A 76 -11.41 19.32 -8.14
C GLN A 76 -10.53 18.22 -7.52
N LEU A 77 -10.62 16.98 -8.02
CA LEU A 77 -9.86 15.87 -7.47
C LEU A 77 -8.35 16.00 -7.72
N SER A 78 -7.58 15.61 -6.72
CA SER A 78 -6.12 15.45 -6.85
C SER A 78 -5.76 14.27 -7.75
N LYS A 79 -4.51 14.21 -8.20
CA LYS A 79 -4.01 13.11 -9.03
C LYS A 79 -4.21 11.72 -8.40
N ASP A 80 -4.02 11.61 -7.10
CA ASP A 80 -4.15 10.32 -6.39
C ASP A 80 -5.62 9.92 -6.18
N GLU A 81 -6.52 10.90 -6.06
CA GLU A 81 -7.97 10.68 -6.03
C GLU A 81 -8.50 10.29 -7.41
N VAL A 82 -7.99 10.88 -8.49
CA VAL A 82 -8.33 10.48 -9.86
C VAL A 82 -7.95 9.02 -10.09
N LYS A 83 -6.73 8.59 -9.72
CA LYS A 83 -6.33 7.17 -9.83
C LYS A 83 -7.21 6.22 -9.03
N LEU A 84 -7.63 6.66 -7.84
CA LEU A 84 -8.50 5.87 -6.98
C LEU A 84 -9.91 5.78 -7.56
N LEU A 85 -10.40 6.87 -8.16
CA LEU A 85 -11.65 6.92 -8.90
C LEU A 85 -11.60 6.05 -10.14
N ASP A 86 -10.50 6.06 -10.90
CA ASP A 86 -10.30 5.16 -12.05
C ASP A 86 -10.40 3.70 -11.63
N SER A 87 -9.71 3.34 -10.55
CA SER A 87 -9.73 1.98 -10.00
C SER A 87 -11.15 1.58 -9.53
N LEU A 88 -11.87 2.52 -8.91
CA LEU A 88 -13.24 2.31 -8.46
C LEU A 88 -14.22 2.13 -9.62
N CYS A 89 -14.09 2.97 -10.67
CA CYS A 89 -14.92 2.90 -11.86
C CYS A 89 -14.64 1.61 -12.64
N GLY A 90 -13.39 1.18 -12.76
CA GLY A 90 -13.03 -0.12 -13.36
C GLY A 90 -13.71 -1.29 -12.64
N ARG A 91 -13.61 -1.35 -11.30
CA ARG A 91 -14.30 -2.40 -10.51
C ARG A 91 -15.82 -2.33 -10.62
N ALA A 92 -16.39 -1.13 -10.67
CA ALA A 92 -17.82 -0.96 -10.89
C ALA A 92 -18.26 -1.49 -12.27
N LEU A 93 -17.50 -1.17 -13.32
CA LEU A 93 -17.74 -1.66 -14.68
C LEU A 93 -17.65 -3.19 -14.75
N GLU A 94 -16.62 -3.81 -14.14
CA GLU A 94 -16.49 -5.27 -14.07
C GLU A 94 -17.72 -5.93 -13.44
N GLN A 95 -18.19 -5.39 -12.30
CA GLN A 95 -19.38 -5.91 -11.60
C GLN A 95 -20.69 -5.69 -12.38
N ILE A 96 -20.83 -4.56 -13.09
CA ILE A 96 -21.98 -4.27 -13.95
C ILE A 96 -22.00 -5.21 -15.15
N ALA A 97 -20.84 -5.46 -15.76
CA ALA A 97 -20.65 -6.35 -16.91
C ALA A 97 -20.95 -7.83 -16.60
N GLY A 98 -21.03 -8.21 -15.32
CA GLY A 98 -21.10 -9.62 -14.92
C GLY A 98 -19.82 -10.39 -15.25
N SER A 99 -18.75 -9.69 -15.64
CA SER A 99 -17.45 -10.27 -15.82
C SER A 99 -16.91 -10.64 -14.44
N GLN A 100 -16.75 -11.93 -14.18
CA GLN A 100 -15.98 -12.34 -13.01
C GLN A 100 -14.56 -11.84 -13.23
N SER A 101 -14.16 -10.85 -12.46
CA SER A 101 -12.79 -10.38 -12.44
C SER A 101 -11.89 -11.59 -12.16
N GLN A 102 -11.18 -12.05 -13.19
CA GLN A 102 -9.93 -12.77 -13.03
C GLN A 102 -8.84 -11.87 -12.46
N SER A 103 -9.14 -10.63 -12.03
CA SER A 103 -8.33 -10.03 -10.98
C SER A 103 -8.48 -10.95 -9.77
N LYS A 104 -7.58 -11.94 -9.74
CA LYS A 104 -7.05 -12.59 -8.56
C LYS A 104 -6.81 -11.46 -7.63
N THR A 105 -7.81 -11.25 -6.80
CA THR A 105 -7.96 -10.11 -5.95
C THR A 105 -6.66 -10.12 -5.17
N SER A 106 -5.81 -9.10 -5.38
CA SER A 106 -4.53 -8.92 -4.67
C SER A 106 -4.83 -8.53 -3.21
N LEU A 107 -5.80 -9.23 -2.63
CA LEU A 107 -6.25 -9.12 -1.28
C LEU A 107 -5.23 -9.90 -0.49
N LEU A 108 -4.44 -9.27 0.36
CA LEU A 108 -3.72 -10.01 1.39
C LEU A 108 -2.61 -10.93 0.82
N SER A 109 -1.80 -10.47 -0.14
CA SER A 109 -0.42 -10.99 -0.13
C SER A 109 0.26 -10.37 1.09
N ILE A 110 0.94 -11.16 1.92
CA ILE A 110 1.59 -10.69 3.16
C ILE A 110 2.23 -9.33 2.90
N ALA A 111 1.70 -8.29 3.55
CA ALA A 111 2.13 -6.93 3.31
C ALA A 111 3.64 -6.80 3.57
N ASP A 112 4.30 -5.99 2.74
CA ASP A 112 5.73 -5.77 2.86
C ASP A 112 6.03 -4.64 3.84
N TYR A 113 6.36 -5.03 5.08
CA TYR A 113 6.74 -4.14 6.17
C TYR A 113 8.25 -3.88 6.27
N PHE A 114 9.05 -4.37 5.33
CA PHE A 114 10.51 -4.21 5.36
C PHE A 114 11.00 -3.21 4.31
N GLY A 115 10.08 -2.70 3.49
CA GLY A 115 10.36 -1.74 2.43
C GLY A 115 10.96 -2.40 1.19
N SER A 116 11.32 -1.58 0.22
CA SER A 116 11.98 -2.00 -1.01
C SER A 116 13.22 -1.16 -1.27
N MET A 117 14.18 -1.75 -1.99
CA MET A 117 15.32 -0.98 -2.51
C MET A 117 14.81 -0.14 -3.68
N GLN A 118 14.83 1.19 -3.52
CA GLN A 118 14.38 2.12 -4.54
C GLN A 118 15.22 1.90 -5.81
N ARG A 119 14.57 1.37 -6.85
CA ARG A 119 15.11 1.40 -8.21
C ARG A 119 14.99 2.84 -8.67
N LEU A 120 16.12 3.52 -8.87
CA LEU A 120 16.15 4.77 -9.63
C LEU A 120 15.50 4.45 -10.99
N LYS A 121 14.25 4.86 -11.17
CA LYS A 121 13.74 5.11 -12.52
C LYS A 121 14.50 6.34 -12.96
N ASP A 122 15.57 6.16 -13.75
CA ASP A 122 16.22 7.29 -14.40
C ASP A 122 15.16 8.04 -15.20
N LYS A 123 14.77 9.20 -14.69
CA LYS A 123 13.79 10.08 -15.33
C LYS A 123 14.37 10.80 -16.54
N ASN A 124 15.65 10.55 -16.87
CA ASN A 124 16.39 11.27 -17.90
C ASN A 124 16.63 10.47 -19.19
N VAL A 125 16.14 9.23 -19.31
CA VAL A 125 16.27 8.42 -20.56
C VAL A 125 14.94 8.34 -21.34
N ALA A 126 14.02 9.25 -21.09
CA ALA A 126 12.81 9.43 -21.91
C ALA A 126 13.02 10.52 -22.97
N ALA A 127 14.14 10.45 -23.69
CA ALA A 127 14.33 11.13 -24.95
C ALA A 127 15.14 10.20 -25.84
N GLU A 128 14.53 9.79 -26.94
CA GLU A 128 15.10 9.05 -28.07
C GLU A 128 15.23 7.52 -27.93
N GLY A 129 14.30 6.83 -28.61
CA GLY A 129 14.56 5.63 -29.40
C GLY A 129 14.78 4.30 -28.65
N ASP A 130 13.78 3.41 -28.74
CA ASP A 130 13.91 1.93 -28.68
C ASP A 130 15.00 1.34 -27.78
N VAL A 131 15.07 1.79 -26.53
CA VAL A 131 15.81 1.07 -25.49
C VAL A 131 14.90 -0.04 -24.97
N GLN A 132 15.20 -1.28 -25.39
CA GLN A 132 14.74 -2.50 -24.74
C GLN A 132 14.73 -2.30 -23.22
N PRO A 133 13.66 -2.66 -22.50
CA PRO A 133 13.65 -2.56 -21.04
C PRO A 133 14.80 -3.40 -20.49
N ASP A 134 15.82 -2.72 -19.96
CA ASP A 134 16.93 -3.32 -19.23
C ASP A 134 16.35 -4.39 -18.27
N PRO A 135 16.87 -5.64 -18.25
CA PRO A 135 16.23 -6.73 -17.53
C PRO A 135 16.09 -6.33 -16.06
N THR A 136 14.84 -6.06 -15.66
CA THR A 136 14.53 -5.64 -14.30
C THR A 136 14.97 -6.72 -13.31
N ILE A 137 16.12 -6.51 -12.65
CA ILE A 137 16.66 -7.43 -11.63
C ILE A 137 15.57 -7.76 -10.61
N SER A 138 15.29 -9.03 -10.35
CA SER A 138 14.21 -9.44 -9.44
C SER A 138 14.61 -9.27 -7.96
N GLU A 139 13.64 -9.28 -7.04
CA GLU A 139 13.94 -9.29 -5.59
C GLU A 139 14.70 -10.56 -5.19
N THR A 140 14.37 -11.68 -5.84
CA THR A 140 15.07 -12.96 -5.69
C THR A 140 16.52 -12.86 -6.12
N ASP A 141 16.82 -12.20 -7.24
CA ASP A 141 18.20 -11.99 -7.73
C ASP A 141 19.02 -11.14 -6.75
N ILE A 142 18.46 -10.03 -6.27
CA ILE A 142 19.10 -9.20 -5.23
C ILE A 142 19.27 -10.02 -3.94
N GLY A 143 18.28 -10.83 -3.58
CA GLY A 143 18.31 -11.74 -2.46
C GLY A 143 19.46 -12.76 -2.52
N LEU A 144 19.67 -13.38 -3.68
CA LEU A 144 20.80 -14.28 -3.92
C LEU A 144 22.14 -13.56 -3.78
N TYR A 145 22.23 -12.32 -4.27
CA TYR A 145 23.44 -11.50 -4.10
C TYR A 145 23.70 -11.13 -2.65
N VAL A 146 22.65 -10.80 -1.88
CA VAL A 146 22.75 -10.60 -0.43
C VAL A 146 23.25 -11.87 0.27
N LEU A 147 22.66 -13.03 -0.05
CA LEU A 147 23.06 -14.32 0.52
C LEU A 147 24.53 -14.66 0.25
N SER A 148 25.10 -14.19 -0.87
CA SER A 148 26.52 -14.41 -1.20
C SER A 148 27.48 -13.73 -0.22
N ARG A 149 27.01 -12.74 0.53
CA ARG A 149 27.78 -12.02 1.55
C ARG A 149 27.47 -12.42 2.97
N LEU A 150 26.37 -13.12 3.20
CA LEU A 150 26.03 -13.66 4.52
C LEU A 150 26.84 -14.93 4.78
N ASP A 151 27.25 -15.12 6.03
CA ASP A 151 27.96 -16.33 6.44
C ASP A 151 26.99 -17.53 6.59
N GLY A 152 27.55 -18.70 6.95
CA GLY A 152 26.75 -19.91 7.12
C GLY A 152 25.71 -19.82 8.24
N GLU A 153 26.00 -19.10 9.32
CA GLU A 153 25.09 -18.95 10.46
C GLU A 153 23.92 -18.04 10.11
N GLN A 154 24.21 -16.86 9.52
CA GLN A 154 23.20 -15.92 9.05
C GLN A 154 22.28 -16.54 7.99
N ARG A 155 22.85 -17.28 7.02
CA ARG A 155 22.05 -18.06 6.05
C ARG A 155 21.22 -19.14 6.73
N GLY A 156 21.78 -19.81 7.73
CA GLY A 156 21.09 -20.81 8.53
C GLY A 156 19.89 -20.24 9.30
N GLN A 157 19.99 -19.01 9.83
CA GLN A 157 18.89 -18.31 10.50
C GLN A 157 17.72 -18.05 9.53
N LEU A 158 18.00 -17.61 8.29
CA LEU A 158 16.97 -17.42 7.26
C LEU A 158 16.31 -18.74 6.85
N GLY A 159 17.10 -19.81 6.67
CA GLY A 159 16.56 -21.14 6.38
C GLY A 159 15.64 -21.67 7.48
N LYS A 160 16.05 -21.53 8.75
CA LYS A 160 15.22 -21.90 9.91
C LYS A 160 13.92 -21.09 9.94
N LEU A 161 13.99 -19.78 9.69
CA LEU A 161 12.82 -18.91 9.62
C LEU A 161 11.83 -19.37 8.55
N VAL A 162 12.31 -19.68 7.33
CA VAL A 162 11.44 -20.20 6.25
C VAL A 162 10.73 -21.47 6.70
N THR A 163 11.48 -22.47 7.19
CA THR A 163 10.87 -23.73 7.63
C THR A 163 9.91 -23.56 8.82
N GLY A 164 10.24 -22.66 9.76
CA GLY A 164 9.46 -22.42 10.97
C GLY A 164 8.17 -21.64 10.73
N GLN A 165 8.14 -20.75 9.72
CA GLN A 165 6.95 -19.95 9.41
C GLN A 165 5.99 -20.65 8.42
N ARG A 166 6.29 -21.86 7.94
CA ARG A 166 5.45 -22.57 6.95
C ARG A 166 4.00 -22.74 7.42
N ALA A 167 3.80 -23.22 8.65
CA ALA A 167 2.46 -23.41 9.21
C ALA A 167 1.72 -22.07 9.38
N GLU A 168 2.43 -21.04 9.84
CA GLU A 168 1.87 -19.69 10.02
C GLU A 168 1.43 -19.06 8.69
N ILE A 169 2.24 -19.22 7.64
CA ILE A 169 1.91 -18.75 6.28
C ILE A 169 0.72 -19.53 5.72
N ALA A 170 0.70 -20.86 5.87
CA ALA A 170 -0.42 -21.67 5.39
C ALA A 170 -1.74 -21.29 6.07
N GLU A 171 -1.72 -21.03 7.39
CA GLU A 171 -2.89 -20.56 8.12
C GLU A 171 -3.31 -19.15 7.67
N TYR A 172 -2.37 -18.24 7.42
CA TYR A 172 -2.66 -16.93 6.83
C TYR A 172 -3.34 -17.06 5.46
N GLU A 173 -2.83 -17.94 4.59
CA GLU A 173 -3.40 -18.20 3.26
C GLU A 173 -4.83 -18.76 3.36
N GLN A 174 -5.11 -19.66 4.31
CA GLN A 174 -6.44 -20.18 4.56
C GLN A 174 -7.41 -19.10 5.06
N LEU A 175 -6.98 -18.27 6.02
CA LEU A 175 -7.78 -17.14 6.52
C LEU A 175 -8.09 -16.15 5.41
N ARG A 176 -7.10 -15.84 4.58
CA ARG A 176 -7.24 -15.02 3.39
C ARG A 176 -8.25 -15.61 2.40
N GLU A 177 -8.11 -16.89 2.06
CA GLU A 177 -9.03 -17.58 1.14
C GLU A 177 -10.47 -17.53 1.68
N LYS A 178 -10.65 -17.73 2.98
CA LYS A 178 -11.96 -17.59 3.62
C LYS A 178 -12.54 -16.18 3.44
N VAL A 179 -11.75 -15.12 3.66
CA VAL A 179 -12.19 -13.73 3.45
C VAL A 179 -12.58 -13.50 1.99
N LEU A 180 -11.78 -14.02 1.04
CA LEU A 180 -12.06 -13.94 -0.39
C LEU A 180 -13.38 -14.59 -0.77
N THR A 181 -13.58 -15.84 -0.34
CA THR A 181 -14.80 -16.60 -0.59
C THR A 181 -16.03 -15.89 -0.01
N MET A 182 -15.91 -15.35 1.20
CA MET A 182 -17.00 -14.58 1.81
C MET A 182 -17.28 -13.27 1.06
N LEU A 183 -16.27 -12.54 0.59
CA LEU A 183 -16.49 -11.36 -0.27
C LEU A 183 -17.19 -11.76 -1.58
N GLN A 184 -16.85 -12.91 -2.15
CA GLN A 184 -17.49 -13.41 -3.36
C GLN A 184 -18.95 -13.78 -3.10
N SER A 185 -19.28 -14.45 -1.99
CA SER A 185 -20.67 -14.70 -1.60
C SER A 185 -21.43 -13.39 -1.37
N LEU A 186 -20.79 -12.35 -0.83
CA LEU A 186 -21.42 -11.03 -0.72
C LEU A 186 -21.84 -10.46 -2.08
N LEU A 187 -20.99 -10.64 -3.10
CA LEU A 187 -21.22 -10.16 -4.46
C LEU A 187 -22.30 -10.97 -5.20
N VAL A 188 -22.36 -12.29 -4.99
CA VAL A 188 -23.23 -13.19 -5.77
C VAL A 188 -24.56 -13.45 -5.08
N GLU A 189 -24.53 -13.74 -3.78
CA GLU A 189 -25.71 -14.25 -3.04
C GLU A 189 -26.42 -13.14 -2.26
N ASN A 190 -25.76 -12.00 -2.05
CA ASN A 190 -26.25 -10.87 -1.25
C ASN A 190 -26.90 -11.31 0.09
N PRO A 191 -26.14 -12.04 0.94
CA PRO A 191 -26.66 -12.68 2.15
C PRO A 191 -27.13 -11.66 3.21
N SER A 192 -27.90 -12.15 4.19
CA SER A 192 -28.47 -11.29 5.24
C SER A 192 -27.40 -10.49 5.99
N LYS A 193 -27.68 -9.19 6.18
CA LYS A 193 -26.66 -8.15 6.39
C LYS A 193 -25.80 -8.34 7.64
N ARG A 194 -26.43 -8.37 8.83
CA ARG A 194 -25.69 -8.09 10.07
C ARG A 194 -24.77 -9.21 10.53
N ILE A 195 -25.19 -10.46 10.41
CA ILE A 195 -24.41 -11.61 10.89
C ILE A 195 -23.26 -11.89 9.91
N PHE A 196 -23.55 -11.88 8.61
CA PHE A 196 -22.55 -12.14 7.58
C PHE A 196 -21.42 -11.11 7.58
N GLU A 197 -21.75 -9.81 7.58
CA GLU A 197 -20.75 -8.74 7.61
C GLU A 197 -19.86 -8.81 8.84
N ARG A 198 -20.44 -9.17 9.99
CA ARG A 198 -19.67 -9.34 11.23
C ARG A 198 -18.71 -10.52 11.12
N SER A 199 -19.17 -11.66 10.63
CA SER A 199 -18.30 -12.83 10.41
C SER A 199 -17.17 -12.53 9.42
N LEU A 200 -17.46 -11.75 8.38
CA LEU A 200 -16.46 -11.30 7.41
C LEU A 200 -15.44 -10.34 8.06
N ALA A 201 -15.90 -9.39 8.87
CA ALA A 201 -15.06 -8.50 9.67
C ALA A 201 -14.14 -9.27 10.63
N ASP A 202 -14.69 -10.25 11.36
CA ASP A 202 -13.94 -11.09 12.30
C ASP A 202 -12.87 -11.94 11.57
N ALA A 203 -13.20 -12.50 10.39
CA ALA A 203 -12.24 -13.25 9.58
C ALA A 203 -11.10 -12.37 9.03
N ALA A 204 -11.43 -11.16 8.57
CA ALA A 204 -10.42 -10.19 8.12
C ALA A 204 -9.50 -9.76 9.28
N LYS A 205 -10.08 -9.52 10.46
CA LYS A 205 -9.32 -9.19 11.67
C LYS A 205 -8.30 -10.29 12.02
N ALA A 206 -8.74 -11.55 12.04
CA ALA A 206 -7.84 -12.68 12.29
C ALA A 206 -6.70 -12.75 11.25
N THR A 207 -7.01 -12.45 9.98
CA THR A 207 -6.01 -12.41 8.91
C THR A 207 -4.96 -11.32 9.15
N GLY A 208 -5.39 -10.11 9.52
CA GLY A 208 -4.49 -8.99 9.84
C GLY A 208 -3.62 -9.25 11.08
N GLU A 209 -4.17 -9.89 12.12
CA GLU A 209 -3.40 -10.30 13.31
C GLU A 209 -2.30 -11.31 12.94
N LYS A 210 -2.62 -12.29 12.09
CA LYS A 210 -1.68 -13.30 11.61
C LYS A 210 -0.58 -12.69 10.74
N GLU A 211 -0.93 -11.75 9.87
CA GLU A 211 0.04 -11.04 9.02
C GLU A 211 1.12 -10.36 9.86
N ILE A 212 0.71 -9.64 10.91
CA ILE A 212 1.63 -8.96 11.81
C ILE A 212 2.45 -9.95 12.63
N SER A 213 1.87 -11.08 13.05
CA SER A 213 2.60 -12.15 13.74
C SER A 213 3.80 -12.64 12.91
N ILE A 214 3.57 -12.90 11.62
CA ILE A 214 4.62 -13.30 10.67
C ILE A 214 5.67 -12.19 10.55
N ALA A 215 5.25 -10.93 10.40
CA ALA A 215 6.17 -9.80 10.29
C ALA A 215 7.04 -9.62 11.54
N ILE A 216 6.50 -9.82 12.74
CA ILE A 216 7.26 -9.79 14.01
C ILE A 216 8.32 -10.90 14.04
N ALA A 217 7.95 -12.13 13.67
CA ALA A 217 8.89 -13.26 13.61
C ALA A 217 10.05 -12.99 12.65
N GLN A 218 9.75 -12.42 11.47
CA GLN A 218 10.77 -12.01 10.50
C GLN A 218 11.67 -10.90 11.05
N ALA A 219 11.09 -9.85 11.65
CA ALA A 219 11.84 -8.72 12.21
C ALA A 219 12.81 -9.15 13.34
N ARG A 220 12.42 -10.11 14.19
CA ARG A 220 13.31 -10.67 15.22
C ARG A 220 14.55 -11.33 14.61
N VAL A 221 14.36 -12.19 13.61
CA VAL A 221 15.49 -12.84 12.92
C VAL A 221 16.35 -11.81 12.20
N PHE A 222 15.75 -10.81 11.55
CA PHE A 222 16.50 -9.75 10.88
C PHE A 222 17.27 -8.87 11.86
N ALA A 223 16.75 -8.64 13.06
CA ALA A 223 17.46 -7.94 14.13
C ALA A 223 18.69 -8.74 14.60
N GLU A 224 18.57 -10.06 14.76
CA GLU A 224 19.71 -10.93 15.11
C GLU A 224 20.77 -10.96 13.99
N ILE A 225 20.35 -11.06 12.73
CA ILE A 225 21.26 -10.91 11.58
C ILE A 225 21.95 -9.54 11.64
N SER A 226 21.19 -8.46 11.83
CA SER A 226 21.73 -7.10 11.89
C SER A 226 22.80 -6.93 12.97
N LYS A 227 22.67 -7.62 14.11
CA LYS A 227 23.65 -7.61 15.20
C LYS A 227 24.93 -8.39 14.85
N SER A 228 24.80 -9.51 14.15
CA SER A 228 25.94 -10.37 13.77
C SER A 228 26.68 -9.91 12.52
N LEU A 229 26.14 -8.97 11.75
CA LEU A 229 26.79 -8.44 10.54
C LEU A 229 28.16 -7.82 10.84
N LYS A 230 29.19 -8.32 10.15
CA LYS A 230 30.54 -7.72 10.08
C LYS A 230 30.51 -6.40 9.33
N GLN A 231 31.53 -5.56 9.53
CA GLN A 231 31.58 -4.23 8.94
C GLN A 231 31.59 -4.28 7.41
N GLU A 232 32.31 -5.24 6.82
CA GLU A 232 32.38 -5.44 5.37
C GLU A 232 31.02 -5.86 4.81
N GLN A 233 30.28 -6.70 5.54
CA GLN A 233 28.92 -7.10 5.15
C GLN A 233 27.98 -5.89 5.19
N LYS A 234 28.05 -5.05 6.24
CA LYS A 234 27.24 -3.83 6.35
C LYS A 234 27.49 -2.88 5.18
N GLN A 235 28.76 -2.62 4.86
CA GLN A 235 29.14 -1.76 3.73
C GLN A 235 28.63 -2.33 2.39
N PHE A 236 28.74 -3.65 2.20
CA PHE A 236 28.20 -4.31 1.03
C PHE A 236 26.68 -4.15 0.90
N LEU A 237 25.93 -4.41 1.98
CA LEU A 237 24.47 -4.26 1.94
C LEU A 237 24.04 -2.81 1.67
N LEU A 238 24.78 -1.82 2.20
CA LEU A 238 24.54 -0.40 1.91
C LEU A 238 24.77 -0.09 0.42
N LEU A 239 25.83 -0.65 -0.18
CA LEU A 239 26.09 -0.51 -1.61
C LEU A 239 24.93 -1.10 -2.43
N VAL A 240 24.49 -2.32 -2.12
CA VAL A 240 23.36 -2.98 -2.80
C VAL A 240 22.09 -2.15 -2.69
N ARG A 241 21.80 -1.56 -1.53
CA ARG A 241 20.63 -0.68 -1.36
C ARG A 241 20.73 0.58 -2.22
N SER A 242 21.92 1.17 -2.32
CA SER A 242 22.14 2.40 -3.09
C SER A 242 22.13 2.20 -4.60
N SER A 243 22.57 1.01 -5.06
CA SER A 243 22.75 0.67 -6.47
C SER A 243 22.29 -0.76 -6.78
N PRO A 244 20.98 -1.07 -6.62
CA PRO A 244 20.48 -2.43 -6.84
C PRO A 244 20.60 -2.87 -8.30
N ALA A 245 20.68 -1.94 -9.25
CA ALA A 245 20.92 -2.21 -10.68
C ALA A 245 22.35 -2.71 -10.97
N ALA A 246 23.30 -2.47 -10.08
CA ALA A 246 24.69 -2.91 -10.24
C ALA A 246 24.90 -4.39 -9.83
N VAL A 247 23.83 -5.08 -9.41
CA VAL A 247 23.88 -6.49 -9.01
C VAL A 247 24.08 -7.37 -10.25
N SER A 248 25.28 -7.93 -10.40
CA SER A 248 25.52 -8.98 -11.40
C SER A 248 24.97 -10.31 -10.90
N THR A 249 24.04 -10.90 -11.66
CA THR A 249 23.47 -12.22 -11.38
C THR A 249 24.37 -13.38 -11.83
N ASN A 250 25.41 -13.09 -12.62
CA ASN A 250 26.38 -14.06 -13.13
C ASN A 250 27.71 -13.89 -12.40
N ASN A 251 27.78 -14.37 -11.16
CA ASN A 251 29.05 -14.46 -10.42
C ASN A 251 29.20 -15.81 -9.71
N GLU A 252 30.45 -16.21 -9.46
CA GLU A 252 30.79 -17.48 -8.80
C GLU A 252 30.17 -17.60 -7.40
N SER A 253 30.11 -16.50 -6.65
CA SER A 253 29.54 -16.48 -5.30
C SER A 253 28.03 -16.77 -5.25
N ILE A 254 27.28 -16.43 -6.30
CA ILE A 254 25.85 -16.77 -6.44
C ILE A 254 25.70 -18.26 -6.76
N ALA A 255 26.60 -18.83 -7.57
CA ALA A 255 26.58 -20.27 -7.85
C ALA A 255 26.82 -21.09 -6.56
N GLU A 256 27.76 -20.66 -5.72
CA GLU A 256 27.99 -21.25 -4.40
C GLU A 256 26.75 -21.15 -3.48
N VAL A 257 26.07 -19.99 -3.48
CA VAL A 257 24.82 -19.83 -2.74
C VAL A 257 23.75 -20.79 -3.25
N ARG A 258 23.56 -20.90 -4.57
CA ARG A 258 22.59 -21.83 -5.16
C ARG A 258 22.90 -23.28 -4.78
N ALA A 259 24.18 -23.67 -4.79
CA ALA A 259 24.60 -24.99 -4.32
C ALA A 259 24.29 -25.19 -2.82
N ALA A 260 24.55 -24.18 -1.98
CA ALA A 260 24.24 -24.24 -0.54
C ALA A 260 22.72 -24.30 -0.26
N LEU A 261 21.91 -23.71 -1.14
CA LEU A 261 20.45 -23.73 -1.07
C LEU A 261 19.83 -25.01 -1.64
N ALA A 262 20.57 -25.82 -2.41
CA ALA A 262 20.07 -27.03 -3.06
C ALA A 262 19.52 -28.10 -2.09
N LYS A 263 19.83 -27.99 -0.80
CA LYS A 263 19.26 -28.83 0.27
C LYS A 263 17.79 -28.50 0.62
N TYR A 264 17.29 -27.36 0.16
CA TYR A 264 15.90 -26.93 0.34
C TYR A 264 15.09 -27.21 -0.93
N ASP A 265 13.76 -27.35 -0.80
CA ASP A 265 12.89 -27.40 -1.97
C ASP A 265 12.87 -26.05 -2.72
N THR A 266 12.48 -26.06 -4.00
CA THR A 266 12.54 -24.85 -4.85
C THR A 266 11.77 -23.66 -4.28
N ARG A 267 10.64 -23.90 -3.60
CA ARG A 267 9.83 -22.84 -2.99
C ARG A 267 10.56 -22.19 -1.81
N ASP A 268 11.18 -23.01 -0.97
CA ASP A 268 12.00 -22.52 0.13
C ASP A 268 13.22 -21.76 -0.35
N GLN A 269 13.88 -22.21 -1.43
CA GLN A 269 15.03 -21.50 -1.99
C GLN A 269 14.66 -20.07 -2.39
N GLU A 270 13.53 -19.90 -3.08
CA GLU A 270 13.00 -18.59 -3.44
C GLU A 270 12.60 -17.78 -2.19
N ALA A 271 11.92 -18.39 -1.23
CA ALA A 271 11.53 -17.74 0.01
C ALA A 271 12.74 -17.25 0.82
N ILE A 272 13.83 -18.05 0.89
CA ILE A 272 15.07 -17.67 1.57
C ILE A 272 15.71 -16.46 0.87
N ALA A 273 15.75 -16.44 -0.47
CA ALA A 273 16.26 -15.29 -1.22
C ALA A 273 15.42 -14.03 -0.98
N ILE A 274 14.08 -14.13 -1.01
CA ILE A 274 13.19 -13.00 -0.71
C ILE A 274 13.39 -12.50 0.73
N LEU A 275 13.52 -13.40 1.71
CA LEU A 275 13.82 -13.00 3.09
C LEU A 275 15.19 -12.34 3.22
N ALA A 276 16.20 -12.77 2.46
CA ALA A 276 17.50 -12.12 2.44
C ALA A 276 17.42 -10.69 1.90
N TYR A 277 16.65 -10.48 0.83
CA TYR A 277 16.36 -9.14 0.31
C TYR A 277 15.67 -8.25 1.35
N LYS A 278 14.63 -8.77 2.03
CA LYS A 278 13.94 -8.06 3.12
C LYS A 278 14.86 -7.76 4.29
N ALA A 279 15.70 -8.72 4.69
CA ALA A 279 16.69 -8.55 5.74
C ALA A 279 17.67 -7.43 5.37
N ALA A 280 18.15 -7.38 4.14
CA ALA A 280 19.01 -6.29 3.67
C ALA A 280 18.30 -4.93 3.74
N CYS A 281 17.03 -4.85 3.33
CA CYS A 281 16.23 -3.63 3.44
C CYS A 281 16.09 -3.16 4.90
N TYR A 282 15.82 -4.09 5.81
CA TYR A 282 15.68 -3.85 7.25
C TYR A 282 17.01 -3.45 7.92
N CYS A 283 18.11 -4.14 7.59
CA CYS A 283 19.41 -3.91 8.20
C CYS A 283 20.00 -2.55 7.80
N THR A 284 19.77 -2.10 6.56
CA THR A 284 20.43 -0.91 5.99
C THR A 284 19.53 0.30 5.86
N GLY A 285 18.21 0.12 5.85
CA GLY A 285 17.23 1.19 5.83
C GLY A 285 16.92 1.72 7.23
N THR A 286 16.55 2.99 7.30
CA THR A 286 15.80 3.55 8.43
C THR A 286 14.31 3.23 8.30
N ALA A 287 13.57 3.24 9.40
CA ALA A 287 12.10 3.12 9.38
C ALA A 287 11.46 4.10 8.37
N ALA A 288 11.93 5.34 8.30
CA ALA A 288 11.43 6.35 7.37
C ALA A 288 11.69 5.98 5.89
N GLN A 289 12.89 5.49 5.57
CA GLN A 289 13.21 5.05 4.20
C GLN A 289 12.39 3.82 3.79
N ASN A 290 12.25 2.84 4.69
CA ASN A 290 11.48 1.62 4.42
C ASN A 290 9.98 1.94 4.29
N ALA A 291 9.43 2.83 5.13
CA ALA A 291 8.07 3.33 5.00
C ALA A 291 7.83 4.04 3.65
N ALA A 292 8.71 4.97 3.25
CA ALA A 292 8.60 5.68 1.98
C ALA A 292 8.67 4.77 0.74
N SER A 293 9.34 3.61 0.86
CA SER A 293 9.42 2.62 -0.22
C SER A 293 8.26 1.62 -0.24
N SER A 294 7.53 1.47 0.88
CA SER A 294 6.36 0.59 1.01
C SER A 294 5.08 1.25 0.45
N THR A 295 5.04 2.58 0.35
CA THR A 295 3.86 3.35 -0.13
C THR A 295 3.47 3.10 -1.60
N GLY A 296 4.30 2.39 -2.38
CA GLY A 296 4.09 2.15 -3.81
C GLY A 296 3.46 0.80 -4.17
N ARG A 297 3.37 -0.16 -3.23
CA ARG A 297 2.78 -1.49 -3.46
C ARG A 297 1.49 -1.62 -2.68
N SER A 298 0.38 -1.13 -3.25
CA SER A 298 -0.93 -1.36 -2.66
C SER A 298 -1.35 -2.80 -2.90
N ASN A 299 -0.91 -3.73 -2.05
CA ASN A 299 -1.43 -5.11 -1.95
C ASN A 299 -2.80 -5.13 -1.23
N GLY A 300 -3.57 -4.04 -1.34
CA GLY A 300 -4.84 -3.85 -0.65
C GLY A 300 -6.01 -4.00 -1.60
N LEU A 301 -7.21 -4.05 -1.02
CA LEU A 301 -8.49 -4.17 -1.72
C LEU A 301 -8.75 -3.09 -2.78
N PHE A 302 -8.02 -1.97 -2.70
CA PHE A 302 -8.13 -0.83 -3.61
C PHE A 302 -6.98 -0.72 -4.61
N GLY A 303 -6.06 -1.69 -4.63
CA GLY A 303 -4.92 -1.75 -5.53
C GLY A 303 -5.27 -2.31 -6.90
N GLY A 304 -6.03 -1.55 -7.69
CA GLY A 304 -6.10 -1.77 -9.13
C GLY A 304 -4.81 -1.26 -9.80
N LYS A 305 -4.33 -1.95 -10.84
CA LYS A 305 -3.38 -1.35 -11.77
C LYS A 305 -4.14 -0.25 -12.52
N SER A 306 -3.95 1.01 -12.15
CA SER A 306 -4.42 2.13 -12.97
C SER A 306 -3.55 2.17 -14.22
N ASP A 307 -4.04 1.65 -15.35
CA ASP A 307 -3.42 1.87 -16.65
C ASP A 307 -3.55 3.35 -17.01
N ALA A 308 -2.50 4.10 -16.68
CA ALA A 308 -2.44 5.57 -16.71
C ALA A 308 -2.64 6.22 -18.09
N GLY A 309 -2.95 5.44 -19.13
CA GLY A 309 -3.22 5.93 -20.49
C GLY A 309 -4.66 5.73 -20.96
N LYS A 310 -5.25 4.54 -20.74
CA LYS A 310 -6.63 4.21 -21.20
C LYS A 310 -7.70 4.36 -20.11
N GLY A 311 -7.31 4.29 -18.82
CA GLY A 311 -8.26 4.30 -17.70
C GLY A 311 -9.03 5.62 -17.53
N GLY A 312 -8.37 6.77 -17.69
CA GLY A 312 -9.03 8.08 -17.45
C GLY A 312 -10.15 8.40 -18.45
N GLN A 313 -9.99 8.02 -19.73
CA GLN A 313 -11.03 8.23 -20.74
C GLN A 313 -12.26 7.34 -20.50
N MET A 314 -12.04 6.10 -20.06
CA MET A 314 -13.14 5.21 -19.65
C MET A 314 -13.85 5.70 -18.40
N THR A 315 -13.12 6.17 -17.39
CA THR A 315 -13.69 6.77 -16.18
C THR A 315 -14.60 7.96 -16.52
N GLY A 316 -14.13 8.90 -17.34
CA GLY A 316 -14.94 10.05 -17.74
C GLY A 316 -16.21 9.63 -18.48
N THR A 317 -16.10 8.67 -19.40
CA THR A 317 -17.23 8.17 -20.20
C THR A 317 -18.25 7.41 -19.35
N PHE A 318 -17.79 6.56 -18.43
CA PHE A 318 -18.64 5.87 -17.47
C PHE A 318 -19.39 6.87 -16.59
N LEU A 319 -18.70 7.83 -15.98
CA LEU A 319 -19.33 8.82 -15.12
C LEU A 319 -20.35 9.68 -15.88
N ASN A 320 -20.08 10.04 -17.14
CA ASN A 320 -21.03 10.77 -17.99
C ASN A 320 -22.28 9.95 -18.34
N THR A 321 -22.20 8.61 -18.31
CA THR A 321 -23.35 7.72 -18.52
C THR A 321 -24.25 7.69 -17.28
N LEU A 322 -23.71 7.95 -16.09
CA LEU A 322 -24.43 7.96 -14.83
C LEU A 322 -25.23 9.25 -14.62
N ASN A 323 -26.39 9.14 -13.98
CA ASN A 323 -27.15 10.31 -13.53
C ASN A 323 -26.51 10.95 -12.28
N ARG A 324 -26.97 12.14 -11.89
CA ARG A 324 -26.41 12.88 -10.75
C ARG A 324 -26.46 12.10 -9.43
N THR A 325 -27.50 11.31 -9.19
CA THR A 325 -27.64 10.50 -7.97
C THR A 325 -26.60 9.38 -7.93
N GLN A 326 -26.42 8.66 -9.04
CA GLN A 326 -25.41 7.61 -9.20
C GLN A 326 -23.98 8.17 -9.10
N GLN A 327 -23.71 9.31 -9.75
CA GLN A 327 -22.44 10.02 -9.61
C GLN A 327 -22.17 10.44 -8.17
N HIS A 328 -23.19 10.93 -7.45
CA HIS A 328 -23.04 11.30 -6.04
C HIS A 328 -22.71 10.09 -5.15
N GLN A 329 -23.32 8.93 -5.41
CA GLN A 329 -23.00 7.68 -4.70
C GLN A 329 -21.53 7.28 -4.90
N LEU A 330 -21.00 7.34 -6.13
CA LEU A 330 -19.58 7.09 -6.39
C LEU A 330 -18.66 8.12 -5.71
N TYR A 331 -19.06 9.38 -5.69
CA TYR A 331 -18.29 10.43 -5.02
C TYR A 331 -18.21 10.21 -3.50
N GLN A 332 -19.33 9.83 -2.86
CA GLN A 332 -19.34 9.47 -1.44
C GLN A 332 -18.42 8.27 -1.15
N LEU A 333 -18.49 7.26 -2.02
CA LEU A 333 -17.66 6.07 -1.93
C LEU A 333 -16.17 6.39 -2.09
N LEU A 334 -15.81 7.23 -3.07
CA LEU A 334 -14.45 7.75 -3.23
C LEU A 334 -13.96 8.40 -1.94
N GLY A 335 -14.79 9.23 -1.29
CA GLY A 335 -14.46 9.85 -0.02
C GLY A 335 -14.14 8.84 1.10
N SER A 336 -14.90 7.74 1.21
CA SER A 336 -14.54 6.66 2.16
C SER A 336 -13.25 5.95 1.77
N GLN A 337 -13.03 5.71 0.48
CA GLN A 337 -11.81 5.06 -0.01
C GLN A 337 -10.55 5.87 0.28
N VAL A 338 -10.61 7.19 0.08
CA VAL A 338 -9.50 8.11 0.38
C VAL A 338 -9.14 8.02 1.87
N ARG A 339 -10.13 8.07 2.76
CA ARG A 339 -9.88 7.99 4.22
C ARG A 339 -9.27 6.65 4.62
N THR A 340 -9.82 5.54 4.12
CA THR A 340 -9.30 4.20 4.41
C THR A 340 -7.88 4.03 3.89
N ARG A 341 -7.57 4.53 2.68
CA ARG A 341 -6.23 4.51 2.11
C ARG A 341 -5.23 5.34 2.93
N GLN A 342 -5.61 6.54 3.38
CA GLN A 342 -4.76 7.36 4.24
C GLN A 342 -4.49 6.68 5.58
N ALA A 343 -5.54 6.09 6.19
CA ALA A 343 -5.41 5.31 7.41
C ALA A 343 -4.48 4.10 7.21
N LYS A 344 -4.58 3.39 6.08
CA LYS A 344 -3.65 2.32 5.69
C LYS A 344 -2.21 2.78 5.68
N MET A 345 -1.91 3.84 4.93
CA MET A 345 -0.53 4.32 4.80
C MET A 345 0.04 4.73 6.16
N SER A 346 -0.76 5.40 6.99
CA SER A 346 -0.35 5.75 8.35
C SER A 346 -0.11 4.52 9.22
N ARG A 347 -0.96 3.49 9.14
CA ARG A 347 -0.82 2.25 9.92
C ARG A 347 0.37 1.42 9.47
N CYS A 348 0.56 1.23 8.16
CA CYS A 348 1.75 0.56 7.63
C CYS A 348 3.02 1.26 8.12
N THR A 349 3.06 2.60 8.10
CA THR A 349 4.18 3.37 8.66
C THR A 349 4.38 3.06 10.15
N GLN A 350 3.32 3.10 10.96
CA GLN A 350 3.42 2.76 12.39
C GLN A 350 3.96 1.34 12.63
N VAL A 351 3.51 0.36 11.84
CA VAL A 351 4.01 -1.02 11.92
C VAL A 351 5.49 -1.09 11.59
N ILE A 352 5.92 -0.45 10.49
CA ILE A 352 7.34 -0.41 10.08
C ILE A 352 8.21 0.17 11.19
N PHE A 353 7.79 1.28 11.80
CA PHE A 353 8.51 1.88 12.93
C PHE A 353 8.53 0.97 14.16
N ALA A 354 7.43 0.30 14.48
CA ALA A 354 7.39 -0.65 15.59
C ALA A 354 8.28 -1.88 15.36
N LEU A 355 8.35 -2.38 14.12
CA LEU A 355 9.26 -3.47 13.77
C LEU A 355 10.73 -3.01 13.80
N ASP A 356 11.04 -1.80 13.35
CA ASP A 356 12.40 -1.24 13.42
C ASP A 356 12.89 -1.06 14.87
N ALA A 357 11.98 -0.78 15.82
CA ALA A 357 12.31 -0.71 17.25
C ALA A 357 12.86 -2.05 17.81
N ILE A 358 12.50 -3.20 17.20
CA ILE A 358 13.08 -4.51 17.56
C ILE A 358 14.59 -4.53 17.30
N LYS A 359 15.07 -3.79 16.29
CA LYS A 359 16.49 -3.67 15.95
C LYS A 359 17.32 -3.07 17.08
N THR A 360 16.77 -2.07 17.77
CA THR A 360 17.44 -1.32 18.85
C THR A 360 17.27 -1.97 20.22
N GLY A 361 16.51 -3.07 20.31
CA GLY A 361 16.20 -3.74 21.57
C GLY A 361 15.11 -3.05 22.40
N GLU A 362 14.37 -2.11 21.80
CA GLU A 362 13.23 -1.49 22.46
C GLU A 362 12.08 -2.49 22.63
N PRO A 363 11.39 -2.48 23.79
CA PRO A 363 10.30 -3.40 24.05
C PRO A 363 9.10 -3.10 23.16
N VAL A 364 8.76 -4.03 22.28
CA VAL A 364 7.54 -3.96 21.46
C VAL A 364 6.43 -4.77 22.11
N VAL A 365 5.28 -4.14 22.35
CA VAL A 365 4.07 -4.84 22.83
C VAL A 365 3.43 -5.57 21.65
N GLU A 366 3.87 -6.79 21.38
CA GLU A 366 3.47 -7.58 20.20
C GLU A 366 1.97 -7.73 20.06
N ARG A 367 1.28 -8.02 21.16
CA ARG A 367 -0.18 -8.12 21.19
C ARG A 367 -0.86 -6.85 20.71
N ARG A 368 -0.31 -5.67 21.03
CA ARG A 368 -0.85 -4.38 20.60
C ARG A 368 -0.61 -4.16 19.11
N LEU A 369 0.55 -4.60 18.60
CA LEU A 369 0.87 -4.51 17.17
C LEU A 369 -0.04 -5.44 16.35
N GLN A 370 -0.23 -6.68 16.81
CA GLN A 370 -1.16 -7.65 16.20
C GLN A 370 -2.59 -7.09 16.17
N GLN A 371 -3.09 -6.59 17.30
CA GLN A 371 -4.42 -5.96 17.38
C GLN A 371 -4.56 -4.78 16.41
N ALA A 372 -3.51 -3.97 16.24
CA ALA A 372 -3.52 -2.87 15.28
C ALA A 372 -3.61 -3.37 13.82
N GLY A 373 -2.92 -4.47 13.48
CA GLY A 373 -3.06 -5.15 12.19
C GLY A 373 -4.46 -5.71 11.97
N GLY A 374 -5.03 -6.36 12.98
CA GLY A 374 -6.40 -6.88 12.93
C GLY A 374 -7.46 -5.79 12.71
N GLN A 375 -7.42 -4.72 13.51
CA GLN A 375 -8.32 -3.56 13.36
C GLN A 375 -8.20 -2.91 11.98
N PHE A 376 -6.99 -2.92 11.42
CA PHE A 376 -6.74 -2.37 10.10
C PHE A 376 -7.38 -3.23 9.00
N ALA A 377 -7.14 -4.54 9.02
CA ALA A 377 -7.76 -5.48 8.07
C ALA A 377 -9.30 -5.46 8.18
N GLU A 378 -9.83 -5.33 9.40
CA GLU A 378 -11.26 -5.13 9.66
C GLU A 378 -11.80 -3.85 8.97
N THR A 379 -11.05 -2.75 9.03
CA THR A 379 -11.45 -1.49 8.39
C THR A 379 -11.42 -1.59 6.86
N GLU A 380 -10.41 -2.28 6.29
CA GLU A 380 -10.35 -2.52 4.85
C GLU A 380 -11.55 -3.34 4.36
N ILE A 381 -11.92 -4.40 5.09
CA ILE A 381 -13.05 -5.24 4.70
C ILE A 381 -14.39 -4.53 4.88
N GLN A 382 -14.56 -3.70 5.90
CA GLN A 382 -15.76 -2.86 6.04
C GLN A 382 -15.90 -1.88 4.87
N THR A 383 -14.78 -1.30 4.42
CA THR A 383 -14.77 -0.42 3.25
C THR A 383 -15.11 -1.19 1.97
N ALA A 384 -14.62 -2.43 1.83
CA ALA A 384 -14.97 -3.34 0.73
C ALA A 384 -16.47 -3.64 0.67
N ILE A 385 -17.05 -3.94 1.82
CA ILE A 385 -18.48 -4.25 1.95
C ILE A 385 -19.33 -3.04 1.54
N VAL A 386 -18.95 -1.84 1.98
CA VAL A 386 -19.61 -0.58 1.59
C VAL A 386 -19.48 -0.36 0.08
N GLU A 387 -18.30 -0.60 -0.50
CA GLU A 387 -18.07 -0.51 -1.94
C GLU A 387 -18.98 -1.47 -2.72
N THR A 388 -18.92 -2.76 -2.41
CA THR A 388 -19.73 -3.79 -3.06
C THR A 388 -21.21 -3.44 -3.04
N ARG A 389 -21.72 -2.96 -1.91
CA ARG A 389 -23.14 -2.57 -1.78
C ARG A 389 -23.47 -1.31 -2.57
N ALA A 390 -22.60 -0.31 -2.54
CA ALA A 390 -22.80 0.93 -3.28
C ALA A 390 -22.80 0.66 -4.80
N ILE A 391 -21.89 -0.19 -5.28
CA ILE A 391 -21.86 -0.59 -6.69
C ILE A 391 -23.12 -1.39 -7.05
N GLN A 392 -23.58 -2.30 -6.18
CA GLN A 392 -24.83 -3.02 -6.42
C GLN A 392 -26.04 -2.08 -6.51
N ILE A 393 -26.13 -1.09 -5.62
CA ILE A 393 -27.19 -0.06 -5.67
C ILE A 393 -27.12 0.74 -6.98
N ILE A 394 -25.92 1.11 -7.41
CA ILE A 394 -25.74 1.81 -8.69
C ILE A 394 -26.24 0.91 -9.83
N LYS A 395 -25.79 -0.34 -9.87
CA LYS A 395 -26.18 -1.35 -10.87
C LYS A 395 -27.70 -1.53 -10.93
N ASP A 396 -28.36 -1.70 -9.80
CA ASP A 396 -29.82 -1.88 -9.71
C ASP A 396 -30.60 -0.62 -10.13
N SER A 397 -29.97 0.55 -10.05
CA SER A 397 -30.56 1.83 -10.46
C SER A 397 -30.30 2.21 -11.91
N LEU A 398 -29.49 1.44 -12.66
CA LEU A 398 -29.20 1.74 -14.06
C LEU A 398 -30.45 1.51 -14.92
N THR A 399 -30.72 2.45 -15.82
CA THR A 399 -31.74 2.29 -16.86
C THR A 399 -31.28 1.33 -17.95
N ALA A 400 -32.21 0.73 -18.69
CA ALA A 400 -31.89 -0.15 -19.82
C ALA A 400 -30.97 0.53 -20.85
N THR A 401 -31.16 1.82 -21.12
CA THR A 401 -30.30 2.60 -22.02
C THR A 401 -28.87 2.73 -21.48
N GLN A 402 -28.71 2.99 -20.17
CA GLN A 402 -27.39 3.06 -19.55
C GLN A 402 -26.69 1.69 -19.58
N ILE A 403 -27.41 0.62 -19.27
CA ILE A 403 -26.87 -0.75 -19.32
C ILE A 403 -26.40 -1.08 -20.74
N GLY A 404 -27.24 -0.82 -21.75
CA GLY A 404 -26.91 -1.07 -23.16
C GLY A 404 -25.69 -0.26 -23.62
N PHE A 405 -25.60 1.01 -23.23
CA PHE A 405 -24.42 1.84 -23.54
C PHE A 405 -23.15 1.29 -22.90
N ILE A 406 -23.20 0.96 -21.61
CA ILE A 406 -22.05 0.42 -20.85
C ILE A 406 -21.57 -0.87 -21.49
N GLN A 407 -22.47 -1.81 -21.76
CA GLN A 407 -22.11 -3.10 -22.36
C GLN A 407 -21.45 -2.93 -23.73
N GLN A 408 -22.05 -2.14 -24.62
CA GLN A 408 -21.55 -1.98 -26.00
C GLN A 408 -20.26 -1.17 -26.10
N ASN A 409 -20.10 -0.13 -25.27
CA ASN A 409 -19.05 0.88 -25.49
C ASN A 409 -17.92 0.84 -24.45
N LEU A 410 -18.16 0.23 -23.28
CA LEU A 410 -17.20 0.23 -22.17
C LEU A 410 -16.75 -1.18 -21.79
N VAL A 411 -17.57 -2.21 -22.06
CA VAL A 411 -17.24 -3.61 -21.74
C VAL A 411 -16.76 -4.35 -22.98
N ASP A 412 -17.54 -4.33 -24.07
CA ASP A 412 -17.19 -5.06 -25.29
C ASP A 412 -16.09 -4.35 -26.11
N ALA A 413 -15.85 -3.06 -25.88
CA ALA A 413 -14.73 -2.32 -26.48
C ALA A 413 -13.35 -2.73 -25.93
N GLU A 414 -13.30 -3.51 -24.83
CA GLU A 414 -12.06 -4.07 -24.26
C GLU A 414 -11.73 -5.48 -24.81
N LYS A 415 -12.66 -6.14 -25.52
CA LYS A 415 -12.43 -7.42 -26.22
C LYS A 415 -12.04 -7.18 -27.67
#